data_AF-A0A087TF78-F1
#
_entry.id   AF-A0A087TF78-F1
#
_cell.length_a   1.000
_cell.length_b   1.000
_cell.length_c   1.000
_cell.angle_alpha   90.00
_cell.angle_beta   90.00
_cell.angle_gamma   90.00
#
_symmetry.space_group_name_H-M   'P 1'
#
loop_
_entity.id
_entity.type
_entity.pdbx_description
1 polymer ?
#
loop_
_entity_poly.entity_id
_entity_poly.type
_entity_poly.pdbx_seq_one_letter_code
_entity_poly.pdbx_strand_id
1 'polypeptide(L)'
;MKPHRKFANAPVNFKHSSVHVPTNVYDQDPKVLNAIKWSEYLTPTFGNNLAADPTLNWQYFGSSTGFLRTYPATVWTQEGREKPDLYDCRT
;
A
#
# COMPACT_ATOMS: atom_id res chain seq x y z
N MET A 1 7.52 -12.22 -4.74
CA MET A 1 7.89 -11.38 -3.58
C MET A 1 8.99 -12.09 -2.80
N LYS A 2 9.93 -11.35 -2.20
CA LYS A 2 11.00 -11.95 -1.37
C LYS A 2 10.96 -11.37 0.04
N PRO A 3 11.08 -12.18 1.10
CA PRO A 3 11.22 -11.68 2.47
C PRO A 3 12.37 -10.69 2.58
N HIS A 4 12.17 -9.62 3.34
CA HIS A 4 13.19 -8.60 3.52
C HIS A 4 13.27 -8.12 4.96
N ARG A 5 14.48 -8.14 5.54
CA ARG A 5 14.72 -7.86 6.96
C ARG A 5 14.19 -6.50 7.43
N LYS A 6 14.34 -5.46 6.61
CA LYS A 6 13.83 -4.10 6.91
C LYS A 6 12.31 -4.00 6.99
N PHE A 7 11.59 -4.94 6.38
CA PHE A 7 10.14 -4.90 6.27
C PHE A 7 9.53 -6.01 7.12
N ALA A 8 10.00 -6.18 8.35
CA ALA A 8 9.54 -7.21 9.30
C ALA A 8 9.59 -8.65 8.73
N ASN A 9 10.56 -8.94 7.84
CA ASN A 9 10.64 -10.19 7.06
C ASN A 9 9.39 -10.49 6.20
N ALA A 10 8.53 -9.50 5.97
CA ALA A 10 7.39 -9.63 5.07
C ALA A 10 7.88 -9.85 3.64
N PRO A 11 7.18 -10.69 2.85
CA PRO A 11 7.41 -10.79 1.41
C PRO A 11 7.10 -9.44 0.75
N VAL A 12 8.13 -8.83 0.16
CA VAL A 12 8.01 -7.54 -0.50
C VAL A 12 8.38 -7.60 -1.99
N ASN A 13 7.93 -6.60 -2.74
CA ASN A 13 8.29 -6.35 -4.13
C ASN A 13 8.63 -4.87 -4.33
N PHE A 14 9.89 -4.58 -4.65
CA PHE A 14 10.40 -3.21 -4.86
C PHE A 14 10.04 -2.62 -6.23
N LYS A 15 9.50 -3.39 -7.17
CA LYS A 15 9.10 -2.90 -8.50
C LYS A 15 7.72 -2.26 -8.50
N HIS A 16 6.86 -2.63 -7.54
CA HIS A 16 5.48 -2.19 -7.49
C HIS A 16 5.12 -1.72 -6.08
N SER A 17 3.99 -1.03 -5.96
CA SER A 17 3.32 -0.73 -4.69
C SER A 17 2.02 -1.52 -4.58
N SER A 18 1.59 -1.85 -3.37
CA SER A 18 0.29 -2.48 -3.10
C SER A 18 -0.77 -1.43 -2.79
N VAL A 19 -2.04 -1.75 -3.06
CA VAL A 19 -3.20 -0.95 -2.68
C VAL A 19 -4.08 -1.79 -1.77
N HIS A 20 -4.41 -1.23 -0.61
CA HIS A 20 -5.37 -1.77 0.34
C HIS A 20 -6.64 -0.93 0.28
N VAL A 21 -7.76 -1.57 -0.04
CA VAL A 21 -9.09 -0.97 -0.04
C VAL A 21 -9.86 -1.55 1.16
N PRO A 22 -10.28 -0.71 2.11
CA PRO A 22 -11.04 -1.17 3.27
C PRO A 22 -12.41 -1.73 2.87
N THR A 23 -12.98 -2.57 3.73
CA THR A 23 -14.28 -3.22 3.47
C THR A 23 -15.46 -2.25 3.37
N ASN A 24 -15.33 -1.03 3.90
CA ASN A 24 -16.34 0.04 3.82
C ASN A 24 -16.25 0.90 2.55
N VAL A 25 -15.27 0.66 1.67
CA VAL A 25 -15.07 1.40 0.41
C VAL A 25 -15.44 0.49 -0.77
N TYR A 26 -16.29 0.99 -1.68
CA TYR A 26 -16.59 0.29 -2.92
C TYR A 26 -15.44 0.46 -3.92
N ASP A 27 -14.72 -0.62 -4.20
CA ASP A 27 -13.53 -0.65 -5.04
C ASP A 27 -13.84 -0.36 -6.53
N GLN A 28 -15.07 -0.62 -6.98
CA GLN A 28 -15.51 -0.31 -8.34
C GLN A 28 -16.09 1.12 -8.48
N ASP A 29 -16.07 1.95 -7.42
CA ASP A 29 -16.43 3.36 -7.55
C ASP A 29 -15.45 4.04 -8.53
N PRO A 30 -15.93 4.70 -9.60
CA PRO A 30 -15.07 5.40 -10.55
C PRO A 30 -14.10 6.40 -9.91
N LYS A 31 -14.48 7.04 -8.79
CA LYS A 31 -13.59 7.95 -8.05
C LYS A 31 -12.42 7.21 -7.42
N VAL A 32 -12.69 6.04 -6.82
CA VAL A 32 -11.67 5.18 -6.21
C VAL A 32 -10.74 4.62 -7.29
N LEU A 33 -11.28 4.08 -8.38
CA LEU A 33 -10.50 3.56 -9.50
C LEU A 33 -9.60 4.62 -10.14
N ASN A 34 -10.13 5.82 -10.39
CA ASN A 34 -9.33 6.92 -10.91
C ASN A 34 -8.24 7.32 -9.92
N ALA A 35 -8.54 7.31 -8.62
CA ALA A 35 -7.58 7.65 -7.59
C ALA A 35 -6.45 6.62 -7.43
N ILE A 36 -6.80 5.34 -7.54
CA ILE A 36 -5.82 4.24 -7.64
C ILE A 36 -4.96 4.43 -8.88
N LYS A 37 -5.55 4.73 -10.04
CA LYS A 37 -4.81 4.87 -11.30
C LYS A 37 -3.81 6.03 -11.27
N TRP A 38 -4.20 7.23 -10.85
CA TRP A 38 -3.24 8.35 -10.81
C TRP A 38 -2.19 8.15 -9.71
N SER A 39 -2.53 7.52 -8.58
CA SER A 39 -1.55 7.27 -7.51
C SER A 39 -0.47 6.24 -7.89
N GLU A 40 -0.61 5.52 -9.01
CA GLU A 40 0.44 4.66 -9.56
C GLU A 40 1.73 5.45 -9.86
N TYR A 41 1.60 6.73 -10.26
CA TYR A 41 2.72 7.64 -10.50
C TYR A 41 3.57 7.94 -9.25
N LEU A 42 3.11 7.57 -8.06
CA LEU A 42 3.90 7.68 -6.83
C LEU A 42 4.93 6.54 -6.68
N THR A 43 4.74 5.41 -7.38
CA THR A 43 5.61 4.24 -7.26
C THR A 43 7.08 4.54 -7.62
N PRO A 44 7.38 5.24 -8.73
CA PRO A 44 8.75 5.64 -9.04
C PRO A 44 9.33 6.61 -8.00
N THR A 45 8.52 7.54 -7.47
CA THR A 45 8.95 8.45 -6.40
C THR A 45 9.33 7.70 -5.14
N PHE A 46 8.54 6.70 -4.73
CA PHE A 46 8.89 5.85 -3.58
C PHE A 46 10.18 5.05 -3.81
N GLY A 47 10.38 4.55 -5.03
CA GLY A 47 11.63 3.89 -5.42
C GLY A 47 12.84 4.82 -5.35
N ASN A 48 12.70 6.05 -5.86
CA ASN A 48 13.75 7.06 -5.82
C ASN A 48 14.08 7.48 -4.39
N ASN A 49 13.07 7.64 -3.53
CA ASN A 49 13.28 7.93 -2.12
C ASN A 49 14.10 6.83 -1.44
N LEU A 50 13.75 5.56 -1.68
CA LEU A 50 14.46 4.41 -1.11
C LEU A 50 15.89 4.28 -1.67
N ALA A 51 16.12 4.68 -2.91
CA ALA A 51 17.45 4.71 -3.52
C ALA A 51 18.31 5.84 -2.95
N ALA A 52 17.71 7.00 -2.66
CA ALA A 52 18.38 8.15 -2.04
C ALA A 52 18.68 7.89 -0.55
N ASP A 53 17.75 7.28 0.17
CA ASP A 53 17.90 6.91 1.57
C ASP A 53 17.58 5.42 1.81
N PRO A 54 18.61 4.56 1.86
CA PRO A 54 18.45 3.15 2.15
C PRO A 54 17.99 2.83 3.57
N THR A 55 17.89 3.81 4.48
CA THR A 55 17.39 3.60 5.85
C THR A 55 15.86 3.69 5.93
N LEU A 56 15.20 4.18 4.87
CA LEU A 56 13.75 4.24 4.79
C LEU A 56 13.10 2.86 4.96
N ASN A 57 12.02 2.88 5.76
CA ASN A 57 11.09 1.79 5.95
C ASN A 57 9.90 1.95 4.99
N TRP A 58 8.75 1.40 5.36
CA TRP A 58 7.52 1.48 4.58
C TRP A 58 7.16 2.92 4.23
N GLN A 59 6.75 3.12 2.99
CA GLN A 59 6.21 4.37 2.49
C GLN A 59 4.72 4.20 2.23
N TYR A 60 3.93 5.22 2.58
CA TYR A 60 2.47 5.16 2.58
C TYR A 60 1.88 6.36 1.86
N PHE A 61 0.76 6.12 1.17
CA PHE A 61 -0.12 7.16 0.66
C PHE A 61 -1.56 6.81 1.01
N GLY A 62 -2.17 7.59 1.91
CA GLY A 62 -3.59 7.49 2.24
C GLY A 62 -4.40 8.41 1.33
N SER A 63 -5.28 7.83 0.53
CA SER A 63 -6.18 8.61 -0.33
C SER A 63 -7.39 9.11 0.47
N SER A 64 -7.85 10.33 0.17
CA SER A 64 -9.13 10.83 0.68
C SER A 64 -10.33 10.00 0.20
N THR A 65 -10.16 9.24 -0.89
CA THR A 65 -11.13 8.26 -1.38
C THR A 65 -11.14 6.94 -0.58
N GLY A 66 -10.27 6.81 0.42
CA GLY A 66 -10.33 5.73 1.42
C GLY A 66 -9.45 4.52 1.15
N PHE A 67 -8.55 4.52 0.16
CA PHE A 67 -7.57 3.43 0.00
C PHE A 67 -6.19 3.84 0.52
N LEU A 68 -5.41 2.85 0.96
CA LEU A 68 -4.01 2.99 1.33
C LEU A 68 -3.12 2.38 0.24
N ARG A 69 -2.13 3.14 -0.26
CA ARG A 69 -1.07 2.60 -1.10
C ARG A 69 0.21 2.44 -0.28
N THR A 70 0.87 1.29 -0.39
CA THR A 70 2.08 0.97 0.38
C THR A 70 3.23 0.56 -0.54
N TYR A 71 4.44 1.03 -0.22
CA TYR A 71 5.68 0.67 -0.91
C TYR A 71 6.75 0.26 0.10
N PRO A 72 7.53 -0.81 -0.17
CA PRO A 72 7.41 -1.75 -1.29
C PRO A 72 6.10 -2.55 -1.26
N ALA A 73 5.67 -3.10 -2.39
CA ALA A 73 4.42 -3.87 -2.42
C ALA A 73 4.50 -5.11 -1.52
N THR A 74 3.47 -5.33 -0.73
CA THR A 74 3.32 -6.51 0.12
C THR A 74 1.88 -7.00 0.10
N VAL A 75 1.68 -8.22 0.58
CA VAL A 75 0.32 -8.73 0.80
C VAL A 75 -0.16 -8.20 2.13
N TRP A 76 -1.34 -7.58 2.14
CA TRP A 76 -1.98 -7.16 3.37
C TRP A 76 -2.38 -8.40 4.18
N THR A 77 -1.75 -8.59 5.34
CA THR A 77 -2.07 -9.68 6.26
C THR A 77 -3.26 -9.29 7.11
N GLN A 78 -4.42 -9.89 6.82
CA GLN A 78 -5.55 -9.86 7.74
C GLN A 78 -5.24 -10.75 8.95
N GLU A 79 -5.27 -10.18 10.15
CA GLU A 79 -5.15 -10.96 11.39
C GLU A 79 -6.40 -11.83 11.58
N GLY A 80 -6.34 -13.05 11.03
CA GLY A 80 -7.43 -14.02 11.08
C GLY A 80 -8.49 -13.72 10.02
N ARG A 81 -8.88 -14.76 9.25
CA ARG A 81 -9.98 -14.70 8.28
C ARG A 81 -11.35 -14.43 8.91
N GLU A 82 -11.41 -14.38 10.25
CA GLU A 82 -12.64 -14.27 11.04
C GLU A 82 -12.99 -12.83 11.42
N LYS A 83 -12.03 -11.90 11.38
CA LYS A 83 -12.28 -10.49 11.72
C LYS A 83 -12.27 -9.63 10.46
N PRO A 84 -13.35 -8.88 10.19
CA PRO A 84 -13.37 -7.96 9.06
C PRO A 84 -12.26 -6.92 9.24
N ASP A 85 -11.62 -6.60 8.14
CA ASP A 85 -10.62 -5.55 8.10
C ASP A 85 -11.29 -4.18 8.19
N LEU A 86 -11.09 -3.51 9.32
CA LEU A 86 -11.66 -2.21 9.65
C LEU A 86 -10.66 -1.07 9.47
N TYR A 87 -9.46 -1.34 8.94
CA TYR A 87 -8.47 -0.29 8.77
C TYR A 87 -8.94 0.72 7.71
N ASP A 88 -9.12 1.98 8.10
CA ASP A 88 -9.42 3.08 7.18
C ASP A 88 -8.31 4.13 7.33
N CYS A 89 -7.61 4.43 6.23
CA CYS A 89 -6.50 5.37 6.24
C CYS A 89 -6.90 6.83 6.55
N ARG A 90 -8.20 7.11 6.68
CA ARG A 90 -8.76 8.44 6.99
C ARG A 90 -9.09 8.64 8.47
N THR A 91 -9.03 7.59 9.29
CA THR A 91 -9.44 7.58 10.70
C THR A 91 -8.30 7.29 11.65
#